data_AF-A0A8S0ZQ07-F1
#
_entry.id   AF-A0A8S0ZQ07-F1
#
_cell.length_a   1.000
_cell.length_b   1.000
_cell.length_c   1.000
_cell.angle_alpha   90.00
_cell.angle_beta   90.00
_cell.angle_gamma   90.00
#
_symmetry.space_group_name_H-M   'P 1'
#
loop_
_entity.id
_entity.type
_entity.pdbx_description
1 polymer ?
#
loop_
_entity_poly.entity_id
_entity_poly.type
_entity_poly.pdbx_seq_one_letter_code
_entity_poly.pdbx_strand_id
1 'polypeptide(L)'
;MLLLLLNVNPVIMSDECTTKFVYHLKKIEHDARRAATYSGDSHHKFLLGHMIVFRMHINKSKDYLEKYEKVYRDCGLLCETTSRMKRWHRLAIEEIHRVKDDIQHSKRSYRDLVSHARRKLNHLKKQALSRARDAIDEYNHCIRY
;
A
#
# COMPACT_ATOMS: atom_id res chain seq x y z
N MET A 1 25.65 7.36 1.46
CA MET A 1 26.04 5.99 1.06
C MET A 1 26.36 5.85 -0.43
N LEU A 2 25.70 6.54 -1.37
CA LEU A 2 26.03 6.46 -2.80
C LEU A 2 27.39 7.10 -3.18
N LEU A 3 27.82 8.15 -2.47
CA LEU A 3 29.09 8.85 -2.74
C LEU A 3 30.34 8.01 -2.42
N LEU A 4 30.23 7.01 -1.54
CA LEU A 4 31.37 6.14 -1.17
C LEU A 4 31.62 5.01 -2.18
N LEU A 5 30.68 4.73 -3.08
CA LEU A 5 30.82 3.67 -4.08
C LEU A 5 31.49 4.14 -5.38
N LEU A 6 31.72 5.45 -5.56
CA LEU A 6 32.14 6.01 -6.85
C LEU A 6 33.61 6.44 -6.94
N ASN A 7 34.44 6.25 -5.91
CA ASN A 7 35.89 6.51 -5.96
C ASN A 7 36.25 7.86 -6.65
N VAL A 8 35.43 8.89 -6.39
CA VAL A 8 35.65 10.23 -6.97
C VAL A 8 36.64 10.94 -6.08
N ASN A 9 37.92 10.96 -6.49
CA ASN A 9 38.92 11.84 -5.88
C ASN A 9 38.46 13.30 -6.03
N PRO A 10 38.45 14.10 -4.96
CA PRO A 10 38.04 15.49 -5.02
C PRO A 10 39.17 16.32 -5.63
N VAL A 11 39.31 16.27 -6.96
CA VAL A 11 40.07 17.27 -7.69
C VAL A 11 39.20 18.51 -7.74
N ILE A 12 39.64 19.56 -7.05
CA ILE A 12 39.03 20.88 -6.99
C ILE A 12 39.16 21.51 -8.37
N MET A 13 38.27 21.20 -9.32
CA MET A 13 38.10 21.94 -10.57
C MET A 13 36.65 21.88 -11.06
N SER A 14 36.09 23.07 -11.32
CA SER A 14 34.72 23.39 -11.78
C SER A 14 33.58 23.20 -10.74
N ASP A 15 33.30 24.28 -10.00
CA ASP A 15 32.16 24.37 -9.07
C ASP A 15 30.80 24.10 -9.76
N GLU A 16 30.65 24.46 -11.05
CA GLU A 16 29.40 24.29 -11.80
C GLU A 16 29.14 22.83 -12.21
N CYS A 17 30.11 22.14 -12.84
CA CYS A 17 29.99 20.72 -13.18
C CYS A 17 29.67 19.84 -11.95
N THR A 18 30.39 20.05 -10.83
CA THR A 18 30.14 19.32 -9.59
C THR A 18 28.76 19.65 -9.01
N THR A 19 28.36 20.93 -9.00
CA THR A 19 27.03 21.34 -8.53
C THR A 19 25.93 20.70 -9.36
N LYS A 20 26.05 20.71 -10.69
CA LYS A 20 25.08 20.07 -11.60
C LYS A 20 25.02 18.55 -11.37
N PHE A 21 26.16 17.88 -11.25
CA PHE A 21 26.21 16.46 -10.96
C PHE A 21 25.53 16.10 -9.63
N VAL A 22 25.86 16.83 -8.55
CA VAL A 22 25.24 16.66 -7.23
C VAL A 22 23.74 16.92 -7.29
N TYR A 23 23.30 17.92 -8.05
CA TYR A 23 21.87 18.19 -8.29
C TYR A 23 21.18 16.99 -8.95
N HIS A 24 21.75 16.40 -10.00
CA HIS A 24 21.19 15.22 -10.66
C HIS A 24 21.08 14.03 -9.70
N LEU A 25 22.12 13.76 -8.91
CA LEU A 25 22.08 12.69 -7.91
C LEU A 25 20.99 12.91 -6.85
N LYS A 26 20.89 14.13 -6.30
CA LYS A 26 19.85 14.50 -5.33
C LYS A 26 18.46 14.37 -5.94
N LYS A 27 18.28 14.72 -7.20
CA LYS A 27 17.00 14.57 -7.91
C LYS A 27 16.61 13.10 -8.08
N ILE A 28 17.56 12.24 -8.48
CA ILE A 28 17.34 10.78 -8.59
C ILE A 28 16.94 10.21 -7.22
N GLU A 29 17.64 10.59 -6.16
CA GLU A 29 17.34 10.17 -4.79
C GLU A 29 15.94 10.64 -4.35
N HIS A 30 15.60 11.91 -4.60
CA HIS A 30 14.30 12.47 -4.27
C HIS A 30 13.17 11.75 -5.01
N ASP A 31 13.31 11.53 -6.32
CA ASP A 31 12.32 10.83 -7.14
C ASP A 31 12.11 9.39 -6.63
N ALA A 32 13.19 8.69 -6.28
CA ALA A 32 13.14 7.34 -5.72
C ALA A 32 12.42 7.30 -4.36
N ARG A 33 12.72 8.26 -3.46
CA ARG A 33 12.03 8.39 -2.17
C ARG A 33 10.54 8.66 -2.36
N ARG A 34 10.19 9.62 -3.21
CA ARG A 34 8.79 9.97 -3.50
C ARG A 34 8.02 8.78 -4.04
N ALA A 35 8.63 7.99 -4.94
CA ALA A 35 8.00 6.79 -5.46
C ALA A 35 7.79 5.71 -4.37
N ALA A 36 8.75 5.54 -3.46
CA ALA A 36 8.63 4.63 -2.33
C ALA A 36 7.50 5.05 -1.38
N THR A 37 7.42 6.34 -1.02
CA THR A 37 6.33 6.90 -0.20
C THR A 37 4.98 6.69 -0.86
N TYR A 38 4.84 7.03 -2.15
CA TYR A 38 3.60 6.81 -2.89
C TYR A 38 3.18 5.33 -2.90
N SER A 39 4.14 4.41 -3.05
CA SER A 39 3.87 2.98 -2.94
C SER A 39 3.32 2.63 -1.55
N GLY A 40 4.00 3.06 -0.48
CA GLY A 40 3.56 2.85 0.90
C GLY A 40 2.14 3.35 1.16
N ASP A 41 1.85 4.59 0.73
CA ASP A 41 0.52 5.20 0.87
C ASP A 41 -0.56 4.41 0.11
N SER A 42 -0.24 3.92 -1.09
CA SER A 42 -1.15 3.10 -1.88
C SER A 42 -1.48 1.79 -1.18
N HIS A 43 -0.49 1.10 -0.60
CA HIS A 43 -0.70 -0.12 0.17
C HIS A 43 -1.53 0.15 1.43
N HIS A 44 -1.21 1.23 2.15
CA HIS A 44 -1.93 1.62 3.35
C HIS A 44 -3.41 1.92 3.07
N LYS A 45 -3.70 2.76 2.06
CA LYS A 45 -5.07 3.13 1.67
C LYS A 45 -5.87 1.92 1.23
N PHE A 46 -5.27 1.01 0.46
CA PHE A 46 -5.92 -0.23 0.03
C PHE A 46 -6.39 -1.04 1.25
N LEU A 47 -5.48 -1.32 2.19
CA LEU A 47 -5.81 -2.12 3.38
C LEU A 47 -6.85 -1.43 4.26
N LEU A 48 -6.69 -0.12 4.48
CA LEU A 48 -7.62 0.66 5.29
C LEU A 48 -9.04 0.66 4.71
N GLY A 49 -9.18 0.84 3.39
CA GLY A 49 -10.48 0.81 2.72
C GLY A 49 -11.21 -0.53 2.94
N HIS A 50 -10.51 -1.64 2.77
CA HIS A 50 -11.09 -2.96 3.01
C HIS A 50 -11.43 -3.21 4.49
N MET A 51 -10.57 -2.77 5.41
CA MET A 51 -10.85 -2.88 6.86
C MET A 51 -12.12 -2.14 7.27
N ILE A 52 -12.38 -0.96 6.68
CA ILE A 52 -13.61 -0.20 6.95
C ILE A 52 -14.84 -0.98 6.49
N VAL A 53 -14.81 -1.56 5.28
CA VAL A 53 -15.91 -2.37 4.74
C VAL A 53 -16.15 -3.61 5.60
N PHE A 54 -15.09 -4.33 5.99
CA PHE A 54 -15.22 -5.48 6.89
C PHE A 54 -15.87 -5.09 8.22
N ARG A 55 -15.42 -3.97 8.81
CA ARG A 55 -15.98 -3.46 10.07
C ARG A 55 -17.45 -3.11 9.93
N MET A 56 -17.87 -2.53 8.81
CA MET A 56 -19.27 -2.22 8.54
C MET A 56 -20.14 -3.49 8.57
N HIS A 57 -19.73 -4.55 7.87
CA HIS A 57 -20.47 -5.83 7.86
C HIS A 57 -20.47 -6.53 9.22
N ILE A 58 -19.34 -6.51 9.95
CA ILE A 58 -19.25 -7.05 11.31
C ILE A 58 -20.16 -6.28 12.29
N ASN A 59 -20.19 -4.95 12.22
CA ASN A 59 -21.08 -4.15 13.05
C ASN A 59 -22.54 -4.47 12.74
N LYS A 60 -22.88 -4.59 11.45
CA LYS A 60 -24.25 -4.92 11.04
C LYS A 60 -24.68 -6.32 11.48
N SER A 61 -23.78 -7.31 11.42
CA SER A 61 -24.08 -8.65 11.95
C SER A 61 -24.26 -8.61 13.47
N LYS A 62 -23.42 -7.85 14.18
CA LYS A 62 -23.54 -7.62 15.62
C LYS A 62 -24.89 -7.00 15.99
N ASP A 63 -25.36 -5.97 15.27
CA ASP A 63 -26.67 -5.34 15.54
C ASP A 63 -27.84 -6.34 15.43
N TYR A 64 -27.77 -7.30 14.49
CA TYR A 64 -28.77 -8.36 14.39
C TYR A 64 -28.70 -9.35 15.56
N LEU A 65 -27.48 -9.72 15.97
CA LEU A 65 -27.27 -10.62 17.11
C LEU A 65 -27.71 -9.98 18.42
N GLU A 66 -27.47 -8.69 18.64
CA GLU A 66 -27.94 -7.98 19.84
C GLU A 66 -29.47 -7.93 19.90
N LYS A 67 -30.14 -7.70 18.77
CA LYS A 67 -31.61 -7.75 18.69
C LYS A 67 -32.15 -9.15 18.98
N TYR A 68 -31.48 -10.17 18.44
CA TYR A 68 -31.79 -11.57 18.69
C TYR A 68 -31.64 -11.89 20.19
N GLU A 69 -30.49 -11.57 20.77
CA GLU A 69 -30.16 -11.88 22.15
C GLU A 69 -31.10 -11.17 23.14
N LYS A 70 -31.44 -9.89 22.88
CA LYS A 70 -32.38 -9.14 23.71
C LYS A 70 -33.74 -9.85 23.82
N VAL A 71 -34.31 -10.27 22.69
CA VAL A 71 -35.59 -10.99 22.69
C VAL A 71 -35.42 -12.38 23.30
N TYR A 72 -34.34 -13.09 22.99
CA TYR A 72 -34.07 -14.41 23.54
C TYR A 72 -33.99 -14.41 25.07
N ARG A 73 -33.39 -13.38 25.70
CA ARG A 73 -33.35 -13.27 27.16
C ARG A 73 -34.74 -13.13 27.79
N ASP A 74 -35.67 -12.46 27.12
CA ASP A 74 -37.00 -12.16 27.68
C ASP A 74 -37.95 -13.38 27.62
N CYS A 75 -37.75 -14.33 26.70
CA CYS A 75 -38.70 -15.43 26.46
C CYS A 75 -38.06 -16.80 26.12
N GLY A 76 -36.73 -16.89 26.09
CA GLY A 76 -35.98 -18.13 25.89
C GLY A 76 -36.28 -18.85 24.56
N LEU A 77 -36.28 -20.18 24.61
CA LEU A 77 -36.43 -21.08 23.47
C LEU A 77 -37.75 -20.90 22.70
N LEU A 78 -38.80 -20.41 23.35
CA LEU A 78 -40.11 -20.19 22.71
C LEU A 78 -40.03 -19.16 21.58
N CYS A 79 -39.13 -18.18 21.71
CA CYS A 79 -38.99 -17.09 20.74
C CYS A 79 -38.07 -17.39 19.58
N GLU A 80 -37.13 -18.32 19.73
CA GLU A 80 -36.18 -18.72 18.68
C GLU A 80 -36.89 -19.29 17.44
N THR A 81 -38.05 -19.91 17.63
CA THR A 81 -38.86 -20.47 16.54
C THR A 81 -39.61 -19.41 15.72
N THR A 82 -39.73 -18.18 16.23
CA THR A 82 -40.46 -17.09 15.57
C THR A 82 -39.79 -16.68 14.26
N SER A 83 -40.60 -16.29 13.27
CA SER A 83 -40.13 -15.87 11.95
C SER A 83 -39.17 -14.66 12.04
N ARG A 84 -39.42 -13.75 12.98
CA ARG A 84 -38.60 -12.57 13.24
C ARG A 84 -37.21 -12.92 13.74
N MET A 85 -37.09 -13.84 14.70
CA MET A 85 -35.82 -14.28 15.26
C MET A 85 -34.98 -15.04 14.22
N LYS A 86 -35.59 -15.98 13.51
CA LYS A 86 -34.96 -16.69 12.39
C LYS A 86 -34.44 -15.73 11.32
N ARG A 87 -35.19 -14.67 11.01
CA ARG A 87 -34.77 -13.63 10.06
C ARG A 87 -33.52 -12.90 10.54
N TRP A 88 -33.45 -12.43 11.78
CA TRP A 88 -32.25 -11.75 12.29
C TRP A 88 -31.03 -12.66 12.33
N HIS A 89 -31.21 -13.91 12.79
CA HIS A 89 -30.13 -14.89 12.80
C HIS A 89 -29.59 -15.16 11.38
N ARG A 90 -30.49 -15.34 10.40
CA ARG A 90 -30.10 -15.51 8.99
C ARG A 90 -29.35 -14.29 8.46
N LEU A 91 -29.85 -13.08 8.70
CA LEU A 91 -29.20 -11.84 8.27
C LEU A 91 -27.81 -11.66 8.90
N ALA A 92 -27.64 -12.02 10.17
CA ALA A 92 -26.33 -11.99 10.83
C ALA A 92 -25.33 -12.94 10.14
N ILE A 93 -25.76 -14.18 9.84
CA ILE A 93 -24.94 -15.17 9.13
C ILE A 93 -24.59 -14.67 7.72
N GLU A 94 -25.55 -14.10 6.98
CA GLU A 94 -25.32 -13.55 5.65
C GLU A 94 -24.23 -12.45 5.67
N GLU A 95 -24.28 -11.52 6.63
CA GLU A 95 -23.25 -10.47 6.76
C GLU A 95 -21.88 -11.06 7.16
N ILE A 96 -21.83 -12.10 8.01
CA ILE A 96 -20.58 -12.80 8.34
C ILE A 96 -19.99 -13.50 7.11
N HIS A 97 -20.83 -14.13 6.28
CA HIS A 97 -20.39 -14.75 5.03
C HIS A 97 -19.85 -13.71 4.04
N ARG A 98 -20.49 -12.55 3.91
CA ARG A 98 -19.96 -11.44 3.09
C ARG A 98 -18.55 -11.03 3.51
N VAL A 99 -18.30 -10.88 4.81
CA VAL A 99 -16.94 -10.57 5.31
C VAL A 99 -15.93 -11.63 4.90
N LYS A 100 -16.29 -12.92 4.99
CA LYS A 100 -15.39 -14.01 4.58
C LYS A 100 -15.06 -13.93 3.09
N ASP A 101 -16.07 -13.68 2.24
CA ASP A 101 -15.88 -13.54 0.80
C ASP A 101 -15.05 -12.31 0.46
N ASP A 102 -15.34 -11.17 1.11
CA ASP A 102 -14.60 -9.93 0.92
C ASP A 102 -13.14 -10.07 1.36
N ILE A 103 -12.84 -10.81 2.44
CA ILE A 103 -11.46 -11.11 2.86
C ILE A 103 -10.73 -11.88 1.75
N GLN A 104 -11.37 -12.90 1.16
CA GLN A 104 -10.76 -13.68 0.08
C GLN A 104 -10.54 -12.83 -1.17
N HIS A 105 -11.51 -12.01 -1.53
CA HIS A 105 -11.37 -11.05 -2.63
C HIS A 105 -10.20 -10.09 -2.36
N SER A 106 -10.17 -9.47 -1.18
CA SER A 106 -9.14 -8.50 -0.79
C SER A 106 -7.74 -9.10 -0.80
N LYS A 107 -7.59 -10.37 -0.36
CA LYS A 107 -6.32 -11.10 -0.45
C LYS A 107 -5.83 -11.25 -1.89
N ARG A 108 -6.71 -11.62 -2.82
CA ARG A 108 -6.37 -11.75 -4.25
C ARG A 108 -5.96 -10.40 -4.83
N SER A 109 -6.80 -9.39 -4.65
CA SER A 109 -6.54 -8.03 -5.13
C SER A 109 -5.25 -7.43 -4.53
N TYR A 110 -4.95 -7.71 -3.26
CA TYR A 110 -3.69 -7.27 -2.64
C TYR A 110 -2.47 -7.95 -3.24
N ARG A 111 -2.57 -9.24 -3.60
CA ARG A 111 -1.48 -9.98 -4.27
C ARG A 111 -1.14 -9.34 -5.62
N ASP A 112 -2.15 -8.92 -6.36
CA ASP A 112 -1.99 -8.23 -7.64
C ASP A 112 -1.35 -6.85 -7.45
N LEU A 113 -1.79 -6.11 -6.44
CA LEU A 113 -1.20 -4.83 -6.05
C LEU A 113 0.30 -4.97 -5.73
N VAL A 114 0.68 -5.95 -4.91
CA VAL A 114 2.08 -6.24 -4.57
C VAL A 114 2.88 -6.63 -5.82
N SER A 115 2.32 -7.46 -6.68
CA SER A 115 2.99 -7.89 -7.91
C SER A 115 3.23 -6.71 -8.87
N HIS A 116 2.23 -5.83 -9.00
CA HIS A 116 2.37 -4.57 -9.74
C HIS A 116 3.43 -3.65 -9.12
N ALA A 117 3.41 -3.46 -7.80
CA ALA A 117 4.37 -2.64 -7.08
C ALA A 117 5.82 -3.13 -7.28
N ARG A 118 6.03 -4.46 -7.24
CA ARG A 118 7.34 -5.08 -7.53
C ARG A 118 7.82 -4.80 -8.97
N ARG A 119 6.94 -4.94 -9.96
CA ARG A 119 7.28 -4.61 -11.36
C ARG A 119 7.65 -3.14 -11.51
N LYS A 120 6.88 -2.25 -10.89
CA LYS A 120 7.14 -0.80 -10.89
C LYS A 120 8.47 -0.47 -10.20
N LEU A 121 8.77 -1.10 -9.06
CA LEU A 121 10.04 -0.93 -8.35
C LEU A 121 11.23 -1.33 -9.24
N ASN A 122 11.13 -2.47 -9.92
CA ASN A 122 12.18 -2.93 -10.84
C ASN A 122 12.38 -1.94 -12.01
N HIS A 123 11.29 -1.39 -12.56
CA HIS A 123 11.36 -0.37 -13.60
C HIS A 123 12.05 0.90 -13.09
N LEU A 124 11.64 1.42 -11.93
CA LEU A 124 12.24 2.60 -11.31
C LEU A 124 13.72 2.39 -11.00
N LYS A 125 14.11 1.20 -10.52
CA LYS A 125 15.51 0.85 -10.29
C LYS A 125 16.34 0.94 -11.57
N LYS A 126 15.84 0.36 -12.68
CA LYS A 126 16.51 0.45 -13.99
C LYS A 126 16.63 1.89 -14.47
N GLN A 127 15.57 2.69 -14.32
CA GLN A 127 15.58 4.10 -14.69
C GLN A 127 16.56 4.93 -13.86
N ALA A 128 16.61 4.72 -12.54
CA ALA A 128 17.54 5.39 -11.65
C ALA A 128 19.00 5.06 -12.00
N LEU A 129 19.29 3.79 -12.32
CA LEU A 129 20.62 3.37 -12.77
C LEU A 129 21.01 4.01 -14.10
N SER A 130 20.08 4.07 -15.07
CA SER A 130 20.32 4.76 -16.35
C SER A 130 20.66 6.23 -16.12
N ARG A 131 19.79 6.95 -15.39
CA ARG A 131 19.99 8.38 -15.10
C ARG A 131 21.28 8.66 -14.33
N ALA A 132 21.70 7.73 -13.45
CA ALA A 132 22.96 7.86 -12.74
C ALA A 132 24.17 7.71 -13.68
N ARG A 133 24.11 6.80 -14.66
CA ARG A 133 25.13 6.68 -15.71
C ARG A 133 25.17 7.92 -16.57
N ASP A 134 24.01 8.39 -17.04
CA ASP A 134 23.92 9.61 -17.86
C ASP A 134 24.52 10.81 -17.11
N ALA A 135 24.24 10.96 -15.81
CA ALA A 135 24.82 12.02 -14.99
C ALA A 135 26.35 11.89 -14.82
N ILE A 136 26.88 10.66 -14.72
CA ILE A 136 28.33 10.42 -14.67
C ILE A 136 28.98 10.79 -16.01
N ASP A 137 28.36 10.40 -17.13
CA ASP A 137 28.86 10.69 -18.47
C ASP A 137 28.84 12.20 -18.76
N GLU A 138 27.75 12.90 -18.39
CA GLU A 138 27.66 14.35 -18.45
C GLU A 138 28.74 15.04 -17.60
N TYR A 139 28.96 14.55 -16.37
CA TYR A 139 30.01 15.09 -15.50
C TYR A 139 31.40 14.89 -16.11
N ASN A 140 31.70 13.68 -16.59
CA ASN A 140 32.96 13.36 -17.24
C ASN A 140 33.19 14.19 -18.51
N HIS A 141 32.14 14.51 -19.26
CA HIS A 141 32.23 15.41 -20.40
C HIS A 141 32.51 16.85 -19.95
N CYS A 142 31.81 17.33 -18.92
CA CYS A 142 31.92 18.69 -18.37
C CYS A 142 33.29 18.98 -17.73
N ILE A 143 33.98 17.99 -17.16
CA ILE A 143 35.34 18.19 -16.62
C ILE A 143 36.44 18.10 -17.70
N ARG A 144 36.11 17.59 -18.89
CA ARG A 144 37.06 17.41 -20.00
C ARG A 144 37.08 18.60 -20.97
N TYR A 145 36.03 19.42 -20.98
CA TYR A 145 35.85 20.59 -21.83
C TYR A 145 35.47 21.80 -20.98
#